data_AF-A0A8R1ITB9-F1
#
_entry.id   AF-A0A8R1ITB9-F1
#
_cell.length_a   1.000
_cell.length_b   1.000
_cell.length_c   1.000
_cell.angle_alpha   90.00
_cell.angle_beta   90.00
_cell.angle_gamma   90.00
#
_symmetry.space_group_name_H-M   'P 1'
#
loop_
_entity.id
_entity.type
_entity.pdbx_description
1 polymer ?
#
loop_
_entity_poly.entity_id
_entity_poly.type
_entity_poly.pdbx_seq_one_letter_code
_entity_poly.pdbx_strand_id
1 'polypeptide(L)'
;MPNAFRVMVVVWYIVIIIHWNACLYFWISEWIGLGTDTWVYGHLNKQSLPDDITDTLLRRYVYSFYWSTLILTTIGEVPSPVRNIEYVFVTLDLMCGVLIFATIVGNVGSMISNMSAARTEFQNKMDGIKQYMELRKVSKQVCLHF
;
A
#
# COMPACT_ATOMS: atom_id res chain seq x y z
N MET A 1 4.16 22.60 7.29
CA MET A 1 4.17 21.12 7.32
C MET A 1 4.04 20.54 5.90
N PRO A 2 5.02 20.77 5.00
CA PRO A 2 4.95 20.29 3.61
C PRO A 2 4.97 18.76 3.49
N ASN A 3 5.54 18.05 4.47
CA ASN A 3 5.68 16.59 4.44
C ASN A 3 4.39 15.85 4.82
N ALA A 4 3.59 16.40 5.74
CA ALA A 4 2.27 15.85 6.08
C ALA A 4 1.30 15.95 4.89
N PHE A 5 1.30 17.09 4.18
CA PHE A 5 0.50 17.27 2.97
C PHE A 5 0.91 16.28 1.86
N ARG A 6 2.22 16.06 1.67
CA ARG A 6 2.72 15.07 0.71
C ARG A 6 2.30 13.63 1.03
N VAL A 7 2.37 13.22 2.29
CA VAL A 7 1.89 11.89 2.71
C VAL A 7 0.39 11.77 2.51
N MET A 8 -0.38 12.81 2.87
CA MET A 8 -1.83 12.83 2.67
C MET A 8 -2.21 12.69 1.18
N VAL A 9 -1.48 13.34 0.28
CA VAL A 9 -1.67 13.24 -1.18
C VAL A 9 -1.42 11.80 -1.65
N VAL A 10 -0.37 11.14 -1.16
CA VAL A 10 -0.09 9.74 -1.48
C VAL A 10 -1.21 8.81 -0.99
N VAL A 11 -1.66 8.97 0.24
CA VAL A 11 -2.78 8.18 0.80
C VAL A 11 -4.04 8.36 -0.06
N TRP A 12 -4.33 9.59 -0.47
CA TRP A 12 -5.44 9.88 -1.38
C TRP A 12 -5.31 9.17 -2.73
N TYR A 13 -4.11 9.17 -3.34
CA TYR A 13 -3.89 8.43 -4.59
C TYR A 13 -4.11 6.93 -4.41
N ILE A 14 -3.64 6.32 -3.31
CA ILE A 14 -3.88 4.90 -3.01
C ILE A 14 -5.37 4.61 -2.93
N VAL A 15 -6.14 5.41 -2.18
CA VAL A 15 -7.59 5.21 -2.00
C VAL A 15 -8.34 5.30 -3.33
N ILE A 16 -7.98 6.25 -4.19
CA ILE A 16 -8.60 6.40 -5.53
C ILE A 16 -8.30 5.17 -6.39
N ILE A 17 -7.06 4.67 -6.40
CA ILE A 17 -6.69 3.48 -7.18
C ILE A 17 -7.47 2.26 -6.70
N ILE A 18 -7.58 2.06 -5.38
CA ILE A 18 -8.37 0.96 -4.80
C ILE A 18 -9.86 1.10 -5.19
N HIS A 19 -10.42 2.31 -5.16
CA HIS A 19 -11.81 2.54 -5.56
C HIS A 19 -12.06 2.16 -7.03
N TRP A 20 -11.18 2.58 -7.93
CA TRP A 20 -11.31 2.26 -9.36
C TRP A 20 -11.19 0.77 -9.61
N ASN A 21 -10.25 0.10 -8.95
CA ASN A 21 -10.09 -1.35 -9.08
C ASN A 21 -11.26 -2.12 -8.47
N ALA A 22 -11.83 -1.65 -7.35
CA ALA A 22 -13.06 -2.20 -6.78
C ALA A 22 -14.25 -2.10 -7.75
N CYS A 23 -14.40 -0.96 -8.43
CA CYS A 23 -15.42 -0.78 -9.47
C CYS A 23 -15.18 -1.72 -10.66
N LEU A 24 -13.93 -1.90 -11.09
CA LEU A 24 -13.57 -2.83 -12.16
C LEU A 24 -13.88 -4.29 -11.78
N TYR A 25 -13.50 -4.73 -10.58
CA TYR A 25 -13.82 -6.07 -10.08
C TYR A 25 -15.33 -6.34 -10.07
N PHE A 26 -16.12 -5.39 -9.55
CA PHE A 26 -17.58 -5.54 -9.52
C PHE A 26 -18.17 -5.55 -10.93
N TRP A 27 -17.68 -4.70 -11.83
CA TRP A 27 -18.13 -4.64 -13.23
C TRP A 27 -17.83 -5.94 -13.98
N ILE A 28 -16.63 -6.52 -13.80
CA ILE A 28 -16.27 -7.82 -14.38
C ILE A 28 -17.13 -8.94 -13.77
N SER A 29 -17.37 -8.91 -12.46
CA SER A 29 -18.25 -9.87 -11.79
C SER A 29 -19.67 -9.82 -12.37
N GLU A 30 -20.20 -8.63 -12.64
CA GLU A 30 -21.52 -8.45 -13.26
C GLU A 30 -21.54 -8.91 -14.72
N TRP A 31 -20.46 -8.66 -15.47
CA TRP A 31 -20.33 -9.08 -16.87
C TRP A 31 -20.22 -10.60 -17.03
N ILE A 32 -19.49 -11.27 -16.14
CA ILE A 32 -19.39 -12.75 -16.09
C ILE A 32 -20.71 -13.36 -15.60
N GLY A 33 -21.38 -12.67 -14.68
CA GLY A 33 -22.64 -13.06 -14.04
C GLY A 33 -22.45 -13.21 -12.53
N LEU A 34 -23.28 -12.51 -11.74
CA LEU A 34 -23.18 -12.55 -10.29
C LEU A 34 -23.51 -13.94 -9.73
N GLY A 35 -22.62 -14.48 -8.90
CA GLY A 35 -22.76 -15.79 -8.27
C GLY A 35 -22.68 -16.97 -9.24
N THR A 36 -22.01 -16.83 -10.39
CA THR A 36 -21.78 -17.96 -11.30
C THR A 36 -20.67 -18.90 -10.86
N ASP A 37 -19.75 -18.41 -10.03
CA ASP A 37 -18.62 -19.16 -9.49
C ASP A 37 -18.22 -18.59 -8.13
N THR A 38 -17.16 -19.15 -7.54
CA THR A 38 -16.67 -18.81 -6.19
C THR A 38 -15.83 -17.53 -6.17
N TRP A 39 -15.46 -16.96 -7.32
CA TRP A 39 -14.60 -15.77 -7.42
C TRP A 39 -15.43 -14.49 -7.57
N VAL A 40 -16.40 -14.50 -8.48
CA VAL A 40 -17.29 -13.35 -8.71
C VAL A 40 -18.10 -13.01 -7.45
N TYR A 41 -18.54 -11.76 -7.35
CA TYR A 41 -19.49 -11.37 -6.30
C TYR A 41 -20.79 -12.20 -6.42
N GLY A 42 -21.24 -12.79 -5.32
CA GLY A 42 -22.51 -13.54 -5.30
C GLY A 42 -22.57 -14.63 -4.23
N HIS A 43 -23.71 -15.33 -4.19
CA HIS A 43 -24.02 -16.33 -3.17
C HIS A 43 -23.08 -17.56 -3.13
N LEU A 44 -22.43 -17.89 -4.26
CA LEU A 44 -21.41 -18.96 -4.31
C LEU A 44 -20.08 -18.52 -3.69
N ASN A 45 -19.77 -17.22 -3.74
CA ASN A 45 -18.63 -16.65 -3.04
C ASN A 45 -19.04 -16.33 -1.60
N LYS A 46 -18.82 -17.31 -0.70
CA LYS A 46 -19.13 -17.20 0.74
C LYS A 46 -18.37 -16.07 1.45
N GLN A 47 -17.26 -15.58 0.90
CA GLN A 47 -16.59 -14.40 1.45
C GLN A 47 -17.37 -13.12 1.10
N SER A 48 -17.98 -13.07 -0.08
CA SER A 48 -18.79 -11.95 -0.55
C SER A 48 -20.19 -11.90 0.07
N LEU A 49 -20.86 -13.05 0.17
CA LEU A 49 -22.20 -13.18 0.74
C LEU A 49 -22.27 -14.45 1.60
N PRO A 50 -21.92 -14.34 2.90
CA PRO A 50 -22.24 -15.34 3.90
C PRO A 50 -23.76 -15.55 4.04
N ASP A 51 -24.18 -16.70 4.58
CA ASP A 51 -25.60 -17.11 4.62
C ASP A 51 -26.52 -16.19 5.43
N ASP A 52 -25.97 -15.38 6.34
CA ASP A 52 -26.67 -14.43 7.22
C ASP A 52 -26.63 -12.98 6.71
N ILE A 53 -25.96 -12.71 5.58
CA ILE A 53 -25.77 -11.35 5.07
C ILE A 53 -26.69 -11.08 3.88
N THR A 54 -27.35 -9.91 3.92
CA THR A 54 -28.20 -9.44 2.84
C THR A 54 -27.40 -8.80 1.72
N ASP A 55 -27.78 -9.12 0.47
CA ASP A 55 -27.25 -8.44 -0.71
C ASP A 55 -27.82 -7.02 -0.78
N THR A 56 -26.93 -6.04 -0.59
CA THR A 56 -27.24 -4.61 -0.63
C THR A 56 -26.18 -3.87 -1.43
N LEU A 57 -26.50 -2.69 -1.96
CA LEU A 57 -25.52 -1.85 -2.67
C LEU A 57 -24.30 -1.53 -1.81
N LEU A 58 -24.50 -1.29 -0.51
CA LEU A 58 -23.41 -1.07 0.44
C LEU A 58 -22.55 -2.33 0.57
N ARG A 59 -23.15 -3.52 0.70
CA ARG A 59 -22.41 -4.78 0.80
C ARG A 59 -21.56 -5.05 -0.44
N ARG A 60 -22.13 -4.83 -1.63
CA ARG A 60 -21.43 -4.95 -2.93
C ARG A 60 -20.19 -4.06 -2.98
N TYR A 61 -20.35 -2.78 -2.62
CA TYR A 61 -19.25 -1.83 -2.63
C TYR A 61 -18.18 -2.17 -1.58
N VAL A 62 -18.58 -2.42 -0.33
CA VAL A 62 -17.66 -2.71 0.78
C VAL A 62 -16.85 -3.97 0.50
N TYR A 63 -17.49 -5.04 0.00
CA TYR A 63 -16.77 -6.26 -0.35
C TYR A 63 -15.81 -6.03 -1.52
N SER A 64 -16.25 -5.35 -2.58
CA SER A 64 -15.39 -5.08 -3.74
C SER A 64 -14.19 -4.21 -3.37
N PHE A 65 -14.38 -3.24 -2.48
CA PHE A 65 -13.30 -2.41 -1.96
C PHE A 65 -12.32 -3.20 -1.09
N TYR A 66 -12.84 -4.10 -0.24
CA TYR A 66 -12.04 -5.03 0.55
C TYR A 66 -11.22 -5.97 -0.34
N TRP A 67 -11.87 -6.62 -1.32
CA TRP A 67 -11.21 -7.49 -2.30
C TRP A 67 -10.09 -6.76 -3.03
N SER A 68 -10.37 -5.56 -3.55
CA SER A 68 -9.38 -4.74 -4.23
C SER A 68 -8.22 -4.34 -3.31
N THR A 69 -8.49 -4.07 -2.04
CA THR A 69 -7.44 -3.71 -1.07
C THR A 69 -6.50 -4.89 -0.86
N LEU A 70 -7.02 -6.11 -0.71
CA LEU A 70 -6.20 -7.30 -0.49
C LEU A 70 -5.36 -7.67 -1.71
N ILE A 71 -5.90 -7.52 -2.92
CA ILE A 71 -5.17 -7.79 -4.16
C ILE A 71 -4.06 -6.75 -4.37
N LEU A 72 -4.39 -5.46 -4.28
CA LEU A 72 -3.41 -4.40 -4.53
C LEU A 72 -2.32 -4.31 -3.44
N THR A 73 -2.63 -4.74 -2.21
CA THR A 73 -1.62 -4.85 -1.13
C THR A 73 -0.89 -6.19 -1.11
N THR A 74 -1.13 -7.06 -2.10
CA THR A 74 -0.46 -8.37 -2.27
C THR A 74 -0.68 -9.38 -1.13
N ILE A 75 -1.71 -9.17 -0.31
CA ILE A 75 -2.08 -10.11 0.77
C ILE A 75 -2.73 -11.36 0.15
N GLY A 76 -3.64 -11.17 -0.82
CA GLY A 76 -4.18 -12.28 -1.62
C GLY A 76 -5.11 -13.26 -0.89
N GLU A 77 -5.62 -12.92 0.30
CA GLU A 77 -6.60 -13.72 1.05
C GLU A 77 -8.03 -13.59 0.46
N VAL A 78 -8.16 -13.89 -0.83
CA VAL A 78 -9.42 -13.85 -1.58
C VAL A 78 -9.64 -15.16 -2.33
N PRO A 79 -10.88 -15.51 -2.69
CA PRO A 79 -11.17 -16.69 -3.49
C PRO A 79 -10.32 -16.74 -4.75
N SER A 80 -9.85 -17.94 -5.10
CA SER A 80 -9.08 -18.16 -6.32
C SER A 80 -9.95 -17.95 -7.56
N PRO A 81 -9.42 -17.35 -8.64
CA PRO A 81 -10.09 -17.29 -9.92
C PRO A 81 -10.37 -18.70 -10.45
N VAL A 82 -11.47 -18.86 -11.18
CA VAL A 82 -11.98 -20.12 -11.72
C VAL A 82 -11.85 -20.16 -13.24
N ARG A 83 -12.12 -19.04 -13.92
CA ARG A 83 -12.09 -18.93 -15.40
C ARG A 83 -10.80 -18.29 -15.90
N ASN A 84 -10.39 -18.65 -17.11
CA ASN A 84 -9.17 -18.09 -17.74
C ASN A 84 -9.16 -16.55 -17.77
N ILE A 85 -10.31 -15.92 -18.00
CA ILE A 85 -10.41 -14.45 -18.01
C ILE A 85 -10.16 -13.84 -16.63
N GLU A 86 -10.62 -14.50 -15.56
CA GLU A 86 -10.40 -14.09 -14.18
C GLU A 86 -8.93 -14.26 -13.81
N TYR A 87 -8.29 -15.35 -14.23
CA TYR A 87 -6.85 -15.55 -14.04
C TYR A 87 -6.03 -14.44 -14.70
N VAL A 88 -6.35 -14.08 -15.95
CA VAL A 88 -5.66 -12.99 -16.67
C VAL A 88 -5.86 -11.66 -15.95
N PHE A 89 -7.09 -11.36 -15.53
CA PHE A 89 -7.40 -10.13 -14.79
C PHE A 89 -6.64 -10.05 -13.46
N VAL A 90 -6.72 -11.08 -12.61
CA VAL A 90 -6.05 -11.12 -11.30
C VAL A 90 -4.52 -11.03 -11.47
N THR A 91 -3.96 -11.69 -12.48
CA THR A 91 -2.50 -11.62 -12.73
C THR A 91 -2.06 -10.22 -13.12
N LEU A 92 -2.79 -9.56 -14.03
CA LEU A 92 -2.49 -8.18 -14.43
C LEU A 92 -2.67 -7.21 -13.26
N ASP A 93 -3.71 -7.39 -12.44
CA ASP A 93 -3.98 -6.53 -11.29
C ASP A 93 -2.90 -6.68 -10.20
N LEU A 94 -2.44 -7.90 -9.92
CA LEU A 94 -1.30 -8.14 -9.03
C LEU A 94 0.00 -7.52 -9.54
N MET A 95 0.30 -7.64 -10.84
CA MET A 95 1.49 -7.00 -11.44
C MET A 95 1.43 -5.48 -11.31
N CYS A 96 0.28 -4.88 -11.61
CA CYS A 96 0.05 -3.44 -11.46
C CYS A 96 0.16 -3.02 -9.99
N GLY A 97 -0.48 -3.76 -9.08
CA GLY A 97 -0.46 -3.50 -7.64
C GLY A 97 0.96 -3.46 -7.07
N VAL A 98 1.78 -4.47 -7.37
CA VAL A 98 3.19 -4.52 -6.94
C VAL A 98 3.98 -3.31 -7.44
N LEU A 99 3.85 -2.96 -8.72
CA LEU A 99 4.59 -1.83 -9.31
C LEU A 99 4.17 -0.48 -8.72
N ILE A 100 2.87 -0.27 -8.55
CA ILE A 100 2.30 0.94 -7.96
C ILE A 100 2.76 1.07 -6.51
N PHE A 101 2.63 0.01 -5.72
CA PHE A 101 2.98 0.03 -4.31
C PHE A 101 4.48 0.24 -4.10
N ALA A 102 5.33 -0.44 -4.88
CA ALA A 102 6.78 -0.24 -4.87
C ALA A 102 7.17 1.21 -5.19
N THR A 103 6.55 1.81 -6.22
CA THR A 103 6.80 3.21 -6.61
C THR A 103 6.37 4.18 -5.52
N ILE A 104 5.19 3.97 -4.93
CA ILE A 104 4.65 4.82 -3.87
C ILE A 104 5.54 4.76 -2.62
N VAL A 105 5.86 3.55 -2.14
CA VAL A 105 6.71 3.38 -0.96
C VAL A 105 8.11 3.95 -1.19
N GLY A 106 8.69 3.74 -2.38
CA GLY A 106 9.97 4.35 -2.76
C GLY A 106 9.92 5.89 -2.71
N ASN A 107 8.87 6.49 -3.25
CA ASN A 107 8.67 7.94 -3.21
C ASN A 107 8.48 8.46 -1.79
N VAL A 108 7.70 7.76 -0.94
CA VAL A 108 7.53 8.12 0.47
C VAL A 108 8.84 8.01 1.25
N GLY A 109 9.60 6.94 1.04
CA GLY A 109 10.92 6.75 1.66
C GLY A 109 11.91 7.86 1.28
N SER A 110 11.96 8.23 -0.01
CA SER A 110 12.78 9.34 -0.50
C SER A 110 12.37 10.68 0.14
N MET A 111 11.06 10.94 0.28
CA MET A 111 10.56 12.15 0.94
C MET A 111 10.94 12.22 2.43
N ILE A 112 10.87 11.10 3.16
CA ILE A 112 11.26 11.02 4.57
C ILE A 112 12.76 11.27 4.72
N SER A 113 13.58 10.60 3.90
CA SER A 113 15.04 10.77 3.90
C SER A 113 15.43 12.23 3.67
N ASN A 114 14.79 12.89 2.70
CA ASN A 114 15.00 14.30 2.39
C ASN A 114 14.55 15.22 3.56
N MET A 115 13.45 14.91 4.24
CA MET A 115 13.01 15.66 5.42
C MET A 115 14.03 15.62 6.57
N SER A 116 14.70 14.48 6.75
CA SER A 116 15.76 14.33 7.77
C SER A 116 17.14 14.77 7.31
N ALA A 117 17.34 15.14 6.04
CA ALA A 117 18.67 15.33 5.46
C ALA A 117 19.54 16.33 6.21
N ALA A 118 19.00 17.52 6.57
CA ALA A 118 19.76 18.53 7.31
C ALA A 118 20.14 18.07 8.73
N ARG A 119 19.27 17.29 9.39
CA ARG A 119 19.55 16.70 10.70
C ARG A 119 20.60 15.60 10.59
N THR A 120 20.50 14.76 9.57
CA THR A 120 21.48 13.70 9.27
C THR A 120 22.85 14.28 8.94
N GLU A 121 22.92 15.36 8.15
CA GLU A 121 24.19 16.04 7.83
C GLU A 121 24.84 16.62 9.09
N PHE A 122 24.07 17.26 9.95
CA PHE A 122 24.56 17.80 11.22
C PHE A 122 25.10 16.69 12.14
N GLN A 123 24.38 15.57 12.27
CA GLN A 123 24.84 14.42 13.05
C GLN A 123 26.11 13.80 12.44
N ASN A 124 26.18 13.62 11.12
CA ASN A 124 27.36 13.08 10.45
C ASN A 124 28.61 13.96 10.68
N LYS A 125 28.46 15.29 10.64
CA LYS A 125 29.55 16.22 10.96
C LYS A 125 29.97 16.12 12.42
N MET A 126 28.99 16.06 13.34
CA MET A 126 29.22 15.91 14.78
C MET A 126 29.99 14.61 15.08
N ASP A 127 29.56 13.50 14.49
CA ASP A 127 30.18 12.18 14.67
C ASP A 127 31.59 12.14 14.10
N GLY A 128 31.81 12.76 12.92
CA GLY A 128 33.15 12.90 12.36
C GLY A 128 34.11 13.70 13.24
N ILE A 129 33.63 14.78 13.88
CA ILE A 129 34.43 15.57 14.82
C ILE A 129 34.74 14.75 16.09
N LYS A 130 33.76 14.04 16.66
CA LYS A 130 33.98 13.14 17.81
C LYS A 130 35.02 12.07 17.50
N GLN A 131 34.89 11.42 16.35
CA GLN A 131 35.80 10.37 15.92
C GLN A 131 37.25 10.89 15.75
N TYR A 132 37.41 12.10 15.19
CA TYR A 132 38.71 12.77 15.12
C TYR A 132 39.31 13.06 16.50
N MET A 133 38.51 13.55 17.45
CA MET A 133 38.96 13.85 18.81
C MET A 133 39.39 12.61 19.60
N GLU A 134 38.67 11.49 19.44
CA GLU A 134 39.03 10.21 20.04
C GLU A 134 40.38 9.68 19.51
N LEU A 135 40.58 9.75 18.20
CA LEU A 135 41.79 9.27 17.53
C LEU A 135 43.04 10.07 17.94
N ARG A 136 42.86 11.37 18.23
CA ARG A 136 43.92 12.28 18.72
C ARG A 136 44.09 12.28 20.24
N LYS A 137 43.32 11.50 21.01
CA LYS A 137 43.33 11.47 22.49
C LYS A 137 43.22 12.87 23.13
N VAL A 138 42.35 13.73 22.58
CA VAL A 138 42.10 15.07 23.13
C VAL A 138 41.42 14.95 24.52
N SER A 139 41.80 15.79 25.48
CA SER A 139 41.29 15.70 26.86
C SER A 139 39.78 15.94 26.93
N LYS A 140 39.07 15.17 27.77
CA LYS A 140 37.59 15.17 27.89
C LYS A 140 36.98 16.55 28.21
N GLN A 141 37.77 17.48 28.77
CA GLN A 141 37.32 18.84 29.10
C GLN A 141 36.98 19.68 27.86
N VAL A 142 37.65 19.45 26.71
CA VAL A 142 37.37 20.18 25.46
C VAL A 142 36.20 19.55 24.69
N CYS A 143 36.00 18.24 24.83
CA CYS A 143 34.94 17.48 24.16
C CYS A 143 33.53 17.75 24.72
N LEU A 144 33.42 18.25 25.95
CA LEU A 144 32.15 18.54 26.64
C LEU A 144 31.55 19.92 26.31
N HIS A 145 32.32 20.80 25.65
CA HIS A 145 31.92 22.18 25.36
C HIS A 145 31.38 22.39 23.93
N PHE A 146 31.33 21.31 23.13
CA PHE A 146 30.75 21.22 21.78
C PHE A 146 29.66 20.15 21.76
#